data_AF-A0A352X887-F1
#
_entry.id   AF-A0A352X887-F1
#
_cell.length_a   1.000
_cell.length_b   1.000
_cell.length_c   1.000
_cell.angle_alpha   90.00
_cell.angle_beta   90.00
_cell.angle_gamma   90.00
#
_symmetry.space_group_name_H-M   'P 1'
#
loop_
_entity.id
_entity.type
_entity.pdbx_description
1 polymer ?
#
loop_
_entity_poly.entity_id
_entity_poly.type
_entity_poly.pdbx_seq_one_letter_code
_entity_poly.pdbx_strand_id
1 'polypeptide(L)'
;MNREQFYATMAGKGTLDYEIYLNTQTLLSCQKDFDDFCNQDELQFQIVHQSEELWMKLIAYTLLNIDEYIQDEKTNLVLTLFNRVHRIQKILIDQLPILETMSPKDYQEIRANLGNGSGQESPGFRTLMKMYKPLWQSFKTCYLDRHQLNLEQIYNTEYSHCDAYMVAESLAEYDELFQKFRYYHIQLIYRTIGMGANSLKGRSVELLREGMQSKFFPELWEIRHKMTNNWGKEYGQIRDSLGQNLETSQQEKVMVEV
;
A
#
# COMPACT_ATOMS: atom_id res chain seq x y z
N MET A 1 -38.68 -11.62 3.43
CA MET A 1 -37.87 -10.71 4.26
C MET A 1 -38.39 -9.28 4.03
N ASN A 2 -38.77 -8.55 5.08
CA ASN A 2 -39.25 -7.16 4.92
C ASN A 2 -38.04 -6.22 4.83
N ARG A 3 -37.75 -5.66 3.64
CA ARG A 3 -36.55 -4.83 3.42
C ARG A 3 -36.49 -3.59 4.31
N GLU A 4 -37.61 -2.86 4.42
CA GLU A 4 -37.68 -1.62 5.23
C GLU A 4 -37.36 -1.89 6.70
N GLN A 5 -37.86 -3.01 7.24
CA GLN A 5 -37.54 -3.42 8.60
C GLN A 5 -36.02 -3.65 8.80
N PHE A 6 -35.36 -4.31 7.85
CA PHE A 6 -33.92 -4.54 7.93
C PHE A 6 -33.11 -3.28 7.68
N TYR A 7 -33.57 -2.38 6.79
CA TYR A 7 -32.98 -1.06 6.60
C TYR A 7 -32.97 -0.25 7.89
N ALA A 8 -34.12 -0.18 8.59
CA ALA A 8 -34.22 0.48 9.89
C ALA A 8 -33.35 -0.18 10.96
N THR A 9 -33.18 -1.51 10.90
CA THR A 9 -32.31 -2.24 11.84
C THR A 9 -30.83 -1.96 11.57
N MET A 10 -30.42 -1.87 10.31
CA MET A 10 -29.03 -1.60 9.92
C MET A 10 -28.57 -0.19 10.29
N ALA A 11 -29.47 0.80 10.27
CA ALA A 11 -29.14 2.18 10.65
C ALA A 11 -28.70 2.32 12.13
N GLY A 12 -29.10 1.37 12.98
CA GLY A 12 -28.95 1.48 14.43
C GLY A 12 -29.96 2.47 15.04
N LYS A 13 -30.02 2.48 16.37
CA LYS A 13 -30.86 3.44 17.12
C LYS A 13 -30.04 4.54 17.80
N GLY A 14 -28.72 4.37 17.88
CA GLY A 14 -27.82 5.32 18.55
C GLY A 14 -28.01 5.39 20.06
N THR A 15 -28.56 4.34 20.68
CA THR A 15 -28.95 4.33 22.10
C THR A 15 -28.16 3.36 22.95
N LEU A 16 -27.53 2.37 22.33
CA LEU A 16 -26.69 1.40 23.04
C LEU A 16 -25.27 1.94 23.22
N ASP A 17 -24.59 1.55 24.30
CA ASP A 17 -23.22 2.01 24.60
C ASP A 17 -22.23 1.77 23.45
N TYR A 18 -22.37 0.64 22.73
CA TYR A 18 -21.59 0.36 21.53
C TYR A 18 -21.82 1.41 20.42
N GLU A 19 -23.09 1.74 20.16
CA GLU A 19 -23.48 2.70 19.13
C GLU A 19 -23.00 4.11 19.48
N ILE A 20 -23.10 4.47 20.77
CA ILE A 20 -22.65 5.76 21.30
C ILE A 20 -21.12 5.86 21.22
N TYR A 21 -20.39 4.86 21.71
CA TYR A 21 -18.93 4.89 21.77
C TYR A 21 -18.28 4.93 20.37
N LEU A 22 -18.76 4.10 19.44
CA LEU A 22 -18.25 4.09 18.06
C LEU A 22 -18.90 5.14 17.17
N ASN A 23 -19.87 5.89 17.68
CA ASN A 23 -20.68 6.84 16.93
C ASN A 23 -21.28 6.21 15.66
N THR A 24 -21.83 5.00 15.78
CA THR A 24 -22.31 4.24 14.62
C THR A 24 -23.49 4.91 13.94
N GLN A 25 -24.34 5.64 14.69
CA GLN A 25 -25.46 6.36 14.10
C GLN A 25 -25.00 7.37 13.05
N THR A 26 -23.98 8.17 13.37
CA THR A 26 -23.43 9.14 12.41
C THR A 26 -22.67 8.41 11.30
N LEU A 27 -21.88 7.40 11.63
CA LEU A 27 -21.09 6.66 10.65
C LEU A 27 -21.96 5.97 9.58
N LEU A 28 -23.04 5.33 10.02
CA LEU A 28 -23.98 4.58 9.17
C LEU A 28 -25.03 5.48 8.51
N SER A 29 -25.06 6.77 8.83
CA SER A 29 -25.84 7.79 8.11
C SER A 29 -25.00 8.58 7.11
N CYS A 30 -23.73 8.24 6.91
CA CYS A 30 -22.86 8.92 5.93
C CYS A 30 -23.06 8.42 4.49
N GLN A 31 -23.83 7.35 4.29
CA GLN A 31 -24.18 6.83 2.98
C GLN A 31 -25.53 7.42 2.56
N LYS A 32 -25.81 7.49 1.25
CA LYS A 32 -27.15 7.86 0.75
C LYS A 32 -28.23 6.92 1.31
N ASP A 33 -29.45 7.43 1.40
CA ASP A 33 -30.62 6.61 1.74
C ASP A 33 -30.84 5.51 0.68
N PHE A 34 -31.36 4.37 1.11
CA PHE A 34 -31.45 3.16 0.27
C PHE A 34 -32.31 3.35 -1.00
N ASP A 35 -33.25 4.29 -0.97
CA ASP A 35 -34.15 4.60 -2.09
C ASP A 35 -33.57 5.66 -3.05
N ASP A 36 -32.46 6.31 -2.67
CA ASP A 36 -31.82 7.40 -3.42
C ASP A 36 -30.61 6.95 -4.26
N PHE A 37 -30.31 5.65 -4.25
CA PHE A 37 -29.20 5.14 -5.03
C PHE A 37 -29.49 5.19 -6.54
N CYS A 38 -28.49 5.54 -7.35
CA CYS A 38 -28.61 5.47 -8.80
C CYS A 38 -28.71 4.03 -9.31
N ASN A 39 -28.11 3.07 -8.59
CA ASN A 39 -28.28 1.63 -8.76
C ASN A 39 -27.86 0.85 -7.50
N GLN A 40 -28.02 -0.47 -7.53
CA GLN A 40 -27.78 -1.33 -6.36
C GLN A 40 -26.29 -1.44 -5.95
N ASP A 41 -25.35 -1.03 -6.80
CA ASP A 41 -23.92 -1.05 -6.51
C ASP A 41 -23.41 0.26 -5.88
N GLU A 42 -24.21 1.33 -5.86
CA GLU A 42 -23.75 2.61 -5.33
C GLU A 42 -23.41 2.55 -3.83
N LEU A 43 -24.08 1.69 -3.07
CA LEU A 43 -23.76 1.50 -1.65
C LEU A 43 -22.38 0.86 -1.45
N GLN A 44 -22.04 -0.19 -2.22
CA GLN A 44 -20.71 -0.80 -2.10
C GLN A 44 -19.62 0.17 -2.53
N PHE A 45 -19.88 0.97 -3.57
CA PHE A 45 -18.97 2.01 -4.00
C PHE A 45 -18.69 3.02 -2.87
N GLN A 46 -19.73 3.51 -2.19
CA GLN A 46 -19.56 4.40 -1.04
C GLN A 46 -18.81 3.75 0.13
N ILE A 47 -19.21 2.54 0.53
CA ILE A 47 -18.64 1.87 1.71
C ILE A 47 -17.15 1.54 1.53
N VAL A 48 -16.74 1.04 0.36
CA VAL A 48 -15.31 0.71 0.12
C VAL A 48 -14.46 1.97 0.26
N HIS A 49 -14.82 3.07 -0.41
CA HIS A 49 -14.05 4.32 -0.35
C HIS A 49 -14.10 4.98 1.05
N GLN A 50 -15.24 4.94 1.75
CA GLN A 50 -15.33 5.46 3.12
C GLN A 50 -14.47 4.64 4.09
N SER A 51 -14.41 3.32 3.91
CA SER A 51 -13.54 2.43 4.68
C SER A 51 -12.07 2.73 4.43
N GLU A 52 -11.70 2.99 3.17
CA GLU A 52 -10.35 3.46 2.80
C GLU A 52 -9.97 4.75 3.54
N GLU A 53 -10.86 5.73 3.61
CA GLU A 53 -10.59 6.99 4.34
C GLU A 53 -10.37 6.76 5.84
N LEU A 54 -11.15 5.87 6.46
CA LEU A 54 -10.96 5.51 7.87
C LEU A 54 -9.61 4.81 8.10
N TRP A 55 -9.24 3.88 7.21
CA TRP A 55 -7.96 3.19 7.27
C TRP A 55 -6.78 4.13 7.04
N MET A 56 -6.86 5.02 6.04
CA MET A 56 -5.83 6.03 5.78
C MET A 56 -5.70 7.02 6.93
N LYS A 57 -6.79 7.39 7.61
CA LYS A 57 -6.76 8.19 8.85
C LYS A 57 -5.97 7.47 9.94
N LEU A 58 -6.21 6.17 10.15
CA LEU A 58 -5.46 5.38 11.15
C LEU A 58 -3.98 5.21 10.78
N ILE A 59 -3.67 5.01 9.49
CA ILE A 59 -2.28 4.98 9.01
C ILE A 59 -1.61 6.32 9.32
N ALA A 60 -2.20 7.45 8.91
CA ALA A 60 -1.63 8.77 9.12
C ALA A 60 -1.39 9.05 10.61
N TYR A 61 -2.37 8.77 11.47
CA TYR A 61 -2.21 8.89 12.92
C TYR A 61 -1.06 8.01 13.45
N THR A 62 -0.96 6.78 12.97
CA THR A 62 0.09 5.84 13.39
C THR A 62 1.47 6.28 12.90
N LEU A 63 1.58 6.84 11.69
CA LEU A 63 2.83 7.35 11.14
C LEU A 63 3.36 8.57 11.91
N LEU A 64 2.49 9.41 12.47
CA LEU A 64 2.91 10.50 13.37
C LEU A 64 3.58 9.93 14.62
N ASN A 65 2.95 8.95 15.27
CA ASN A 65 3.54 8.29 16.44
C ASN A 65 4.85 7.54 16.09
N ILE A 66 4.92 6.92 14.91
CA ILE A 66 6.16 6.31 14.41
C ILE A 66 7.27 7.36 14.29
N ASP A 67 6.97 8.53 13.72
CA ASP A 67 7.96 9.60 13.58
C ASP A 67 8.47 10.08 14.94
N GLU A 68 7.58 10.30 15.91
CA GLU A 68 7.95 10.63 17.31
C GLU A 68 8.86 9.55 17.91
N TYR A 69 8.53 8.27 17.73
CA TYR A 69 9.34 7.16 18.23
C TYR A 69 10.64 6.93 17.45
N ILE A 70 10.73 7.35 16.19
CA ILE A 70 12.00 7.40 15.45
C ILE A 70 12.89 8.47 16.05
N GLN A 71 12.36 9.64 16.40
CA GLN A 71 13.13 10.73 17.02
C GLN A 71 13.74 10.29 18.37
N ASP A 72 12.97 9.52 19.15
CA ASP A 72 13.38 8.92 20.43
C ASP A 72 14.16 7.60 20.28
N GLU A 73 14.36 7.09 19.07
CA GLU A 73 15.01 5.79 18.78
C GLU A 73 14.38 4.59 19.53
N LYS A 74 13.05 4.62 19.74
CA LYS A 74 12.29 3.51 20.34
C LYS A 74 11.96 2.44 19.30
N THR A 75 12.99 1.77 18.77
CA THR A 75 12.90 0.86 17.62
C THR A 75 11.80 -0.20 17.74
N ASN A 76 11.70 -0.88 18.88
CA ASN A 76 10.67 -1.93 19.06
C ASN A 76 9.23 -1.39 18.93
N LEU A 77 8.98 -0.16 19.39
CA LEU A 77 7.67 0.50 19.20
C LEU A 77 7.47 0.91 17.75
N VAL A 78 8.50 1.46 17.10
CA VAL A 78 8.49 1.78 15.66
C VAL A 78 8.11 0.55 14.84
N LEU A 79 8.77 -0.59 15.05
CA LEU A 79 8.50 -1.85 14.34
C LEU A 79 7.08 -2.38 14.62
N THR A 80 6.62 -2.30 15.87
CA THR A 80 5.26 -2.70 16.25
C THR A 80 4.21 -1.88 15.50
N LEU A 81 4.41 -0.57 15.40
CA LEU A 81 3.49 0.32 14.71
C LEU A 81 3.57 0.19 13.19
N PHE A 82 4.76 -0.04 12.61
CA PHE A 82 4.87 -0.34 11.19
C PHE A 82 4.13 -1.61 10.82
N ASN A 83 4.24 -2.69 11.62
CA ASN A 83 3.44 -3.90 11.41
C ASN A 83 1.92 -3.61 11.36
N ARG A 84 1.42 -2.69 12.21
CA ARG A 84 0.02 -2.22 12.11
C ARG A 84 -0.23 -1.51 10.77
N VAL A 85 0.60 -0.55 10.39
CA VAL A 85 0.47 0.19 9.12
C VAL A 85 0.47 -0.77 7.93
N HIS A 86 1.41 -1.70 7.87
CA HIS A 86 1.53 -2.67 6.77
C HIS A 86 0.31 -3.57 6.68
N ARG A 87 -0.27 -4.01 7.81
CA ARG A 87 -1.52 -4.79 7.81
C ARG A 87 -2.69 -3.99 7.28
N ILE A 88 -2.80 -2.72 7.67
CA ILE A 88 -3.85 -1.84 7.14
C ILE A 88 -3.65 -1.61 5.64
N GLN A 89 -2.42 -1.40 5.16
CA GLN A 89 -2.16 -1.29 3.72
C GLN A 89 -2.51 -2.56 2.94
N LYS A 90 -2.30 -3.74 3.53
CA LYS A 90 -2.76 -5.01 2.95
C LYS A 90 -4.29 -5.06 2.87
N ILE A 91 -5.01 -4.61 3.90
CA ILE A 91 -6.49 -4.46 3.86
C ILE A 91 -6.92 -3.51 2.74
N LEU A 92 -6.23 -2.37 2.55
CA LEU A 92 -6.52 -1.43 1.46
C LEU A 92 -6.42 -2.10 0.08
N ILE A 93 -5.52 -3.06 -0.09
CA ILE A 93 -5.35 -3.83 -1.32
C ILE A 93 -6.44 -4.91 -1.44
N ASP A 94 -6.60 -5.72 -0.39
CA ASP A 94 -7.44 -6.92 -0.38
C ASP A 94 -8.93 -6.63 -0.50
N GLN A 95 -9.37 -5.40 -0.19
CA GLN A 95 -10.77 -4.99 -0.36
C GLN A 95 -11.11 -4.54 -1.79
N LEU A 96 -10.13 -4.17 -2.62
CA LEU A 96 -10.39 -3.67 -3.98
C LEU A 96 -11.20 -4.66 -4.84
N PRO A 97 -10.98 -5.99 -4.76
CA PRO A 97 -11.80 -6.97 -5.47
C PRO A 97 -13.30 -6.95 -5.15
N ILE A 98 -13.73 -6.33 -4.05
CA ILE A 98 -15.17 -6.12 -3.79
C ILE A 98 -15.80 -5.28 -4.91
N LEU A 99 -15.10 -4.23 -5.34
CA LEU A 99 -15.53 -3.37 -6.46
C LEU A 99 -15.46 -4.11 -7.82
N GLU A 100 -14.79 -5.26 -7.88
CA GLU A 100 -14.79 -6.12 -9.06
C GLU A 100 -16.06 -6.97 -9.20
N THR A 101 -17.00 -6.85 -8.26
CA THR A 101 -18.34 -7.46 -8.41
C THR A 101 -19.29 -6.56 -9.20
N MET A 102 -19.04 -5.24 -9.21
CA MET A 102 -19.80 -4.25 -9.98
C MET A 102 -19.46 -4.31 -11.47
N SER A 103 -20.47 -4.29 -12.33
CA SER A 103 -20.26 -4.31 -13.79
C SER A 103 -19.77 -2.94 -14.30
N PRO A 104 -18.99 -2.90 -15.41
CA PRO A 104 -18.64 -1.64 -16.05
C PRO A 104 -19.84 -0.77 -16.43
N LYS A 105 -21.00 -1.39 -16.69
CA LYS A 105 -22.26 -0.72 -17.05
C LYS A 105 -22.88 -0.02 -15.84
N ASP A 106 -22.99 -0.72 -14.71
CA ASP A 106 -23.53 -0.16 -13.47
C ASP A 106 -22.63 0.98 -12.94
N TYR A 107 -21.31 0.85 -13.09
CA TYR A 107 -20.40 1.94 -12.77
C TYR A 107 -20.66 3.21 -13.59
N GLN A 108 -21.12 3.13 -14.86
CA GLN A 108 -21.38 4.35 -15.64
C GLN A 108 -22.52 5.19 -15.05
N GLU A 109 -23.51 4.56 -14.42
CA GLU A 109 -24.62 5.26 -13.76
C GLU A 109 -24.15 5.95 -12.47
N ILE A 110 -23.27 5.31 -11.70
CA ILE A 110 -22.58 5.96 -10.57
C ILE A 110 -21.74 7.13 -11.08
N ARG A 111 -20.92 6.89 -12.12
CA ARG A 111 -20.01 7.90 -12.71
C ARG A 111 -20.75 9.17 -13.16
N ALA A 112 -21.97 9.04 -13.67
CA ALA A 112 -22.80 10.19 -14.05
C ALA A 112 -23.16 11.11 -12.85
N ASN A 113 -23.20 10.55 -11.64
CA ASN A 113 -23.58 11.24 -10.39
C ASN A 113 -22.37 11.70 -9.56
N LEU A 114 -21.13 11.37 -9.94
CA LEU A 114 -19.92 11.75 -9.20
C LEU A 114 -19.48 13.21 -9.42
N GLY A 115 -20.09 13.93 -10.36
CA GLY A 115 -19.63 15.26 -10.75
C GLY A 115 -18.16 15.27 -11.19
N ASN A 116 -17.33 16.08 -10.53
CA ASN A 116 -15.88 16.14 -10.79
C ASN A 116 -15.04 15.33 -9.80
N GLY A 117 -15.68 14.50 -8.96
CA GLY A 117 -15.02 13.76 -7.88
C GLY A 117 -13.89 12.86 -8.39
N SER A 118 -12.74 12.90 -7.71
CA SER A 118 -11.58 12.08 -8.03
C SER A 118 -10.87 11.58 -6.78
N GLY A 119 -10.35 10.36 -6.81
CA GLY A 119 -9.47 9.84 -5.75
C GLY A 119 -8.22 10.70 -5.50
N GLN A 120 -7.82 11.56 -6.45
CA GLN A 120 -6.74 12.55 -6.23
C GLN A 120 -7.12 13.63 -5.19
N GLU A 121 -8.40 13.79 -4.90
CA GLU A 121 -8.92 14.74 -3.90
C GLU A 121 -9.05 14.11 -2.51
N SER A 122 -8.85 12.80 -2.39
CA SER A 122 -8.89 12.07 -1.12
C SER A 122 -8.00 12.73 -0.06
N PRO A 123 -8.57 13.18 1.07
CA PRO A 123 -7.80 13.78 2.15
C PRO A 123 -6.83 12.77 2.77
N GLY A 124 -7.24 11.51 2.96
CA GLY A 124 -6.37 10.44 3.44
C GLY A 124 -5.18 10.22 2.52
N PHE A 125 -5.43 9.98 1.24
CA PHE A 125 -4.36 9.72 0.26
C PHE A 125 -3.40 10.91 0.13
N ARG A 126 -3.93 12.14 0.04
CA ARG A 126 -3.11 13.36 -0.04
C ARG A 126 -2.26 13.58 1.21
N THR A 127 -2.74 13.14 2.37
CA THR A 127 -1.97 13.20 3.62
C THR A 127 -0.80 12.23 3.55
N LEU A 128 -1.05 10.95 3.25
CA LEU A 128 0.00 9.93 3.14
C LEU A 128 1.07 10.29 2.09
N MET A 129 0.65 10.90 0.97
CA MET A 129 1.54 11.42 -0.07
C MET A 129 2.49 12.52 0.38
N LYS A 130 2.26 13.15 1.54
CA LYS A 130 3.13 14.19 2.09
C LYS A 130 3.98 13.70 3.26
N MET A 131 3.54 12.66 3.96
CA MET A 131 4.18 12.18 5.19
C MET A 131 5.50 11.44 4.95
N TYR A 132 5.71 10.85 3.76
CA TYR A 132 6.93 10.07 3.51
C TYR A 132 8.22 10.91 3.64
N LYS A 133 8.20 12.19 3.23
CA LYS A 133 9.39 13.06 3.26
C LYS A 133 9.89 13.35 4.70
N PRO A 134 9.07 13.89 5.62
CA PRO A 134 9.52 14.11 6.99
C PRO A 134 9.91 12.80 7.67
N LEU A 135 9.15 11.72 7.45
CA LEU A 135 9.45 10.41 8.02
C LEU A 135 10.83 9.88 7.56
N TRP A 136 11.15 10.03 6.27
CA TRP A 136 12.47 9.70 5.73
C TRP A 136 13.58 10.54 6.37
N GLN A 137 13.33 11.84 6.54
CA GLN A 137 14.30 12.73 7.16
C GLN A 137 14.58 12.36 8.62
N SER A 138 13.54 12.05 9.40
CA SER A 138 13.67 11.59 10.79
C SER A 138 14.47 10.29 10.86
N PHE A 139 14.19 9.32 9.98
CA PHE A 139 14.96 8.08 9.91
C PHE A 139 16.45 8.34 9.63
N LYS A 140 16.76 9.11 8.57
CA LYS A 140 18.16 9.43 8.24
C LYS A 140 18.87 10.13 9.38
N THR A 141 18.23 11.13 9.97
CA THR A 141 18.83 11.92 11.06
C THR A 141 19.12 11.07 12.29
N CYS A 142 18.16 10.25 12.72
CA CYS A 142 18.26 9.52 13.99
C CYS A 142 18.99 8.19 13.87
N TYR A 143 18.70 7.39 12.84
CA TYR A 143 19.27 6.04 12.71
C TYR A 143 20.54 5.99 11.86
N LEU A 144 20.81 6.99 11.01
CA LEU A 144 22.02 7.04 10.18
C LEU A 144 23.01 8.10 10.67
N ASP A 145 22.67 9.38 10.50
CA ASP A 145 23.61 10.49 10.68
C ASP A 145 24.16 10.58 12.12
N ARG A 146 23.29 10.42 13.13
CA ARG A 146 23.67 10.42 14.56
C ARG A 146 24.69 9.33 14.91
N HIS A 147 24.61 8.19 14.23
CA HIS A 147 25.49 7.04 14.44
C HIS A 147 26.63 6.96 13.42
N GLN A 148 26.77 7.98 12.54
CA GLN A 148 27.74 8.01 11.46
C GLN A 148 27.63 6.79 10.53
N LEU A 149 26.40 6.28 10.36
CA LEU A 149 26.09 5.17 9.47
C LEU A 149 25.56 5.70 8.13
N ASN A 150 25.61 4.85 7.11
CA ASN A 150 24.94 5.06 5.84
C ASN A 150 24.26 3.76 5.35
N LEU A 151 23.49 3.86 4.27
CA LEU A 151 22.76 2.71 3.74
C LEU A 151 23.67 1.55 3.29
N GLU A 152 24.86 1.82 2.72
CA GLU A 152 25.79 0.75 2.33
C GLU A 152 26.29 -0.04 3.55
N GLN A 153 26.56 0.65 4.65
CA GLN A 153 27.01 0.00 5.89
C GLN A 153 25.92 -0.91 6.47
N ILE A 154 24.69 -0.41 6.61
CA ILE A 154 23.62 -1.18 7.26
C ILE A 154 23.08 -2.33 6.39
N TYR A 155 23.25 -2.27 5.06
CA TYR A 155 22.78 -3.31 4.14
C TYR A 155 23.86 -4.30 3.70
N ASN A 156 25.13 -3.89 3.68
CA ASN A 156 26.19 -4.66 3.02
C ASN A 156 27.48 -4.72 3.87
N THR A 157 28.25 -3.64 3.93
CA THR A 157 29.65 -3.70 4.41
C THR A 157 29.78 -3.97 5.90
N GLU A 158 28.78 -3.57 6.70
CA GLU A 158 28.74 -3.75 8.16
C GLU A 158 27.41 -4.38 8.60
N TYR A 159 26.81 -5.20 7.71
CA TYR A 159 25.51 -5.79 7.94
C TYR A 159 25.51 -6.64 9.22
N SER A 160 24.60 -6.29 10.14
CA SER A 160 24.45 -6.94 11.44
C SER A 160 22.99 -7.11 11.84
N HIS A 161 22.05 -6.83 10.93
CA HIS A 161 20.61 -6.80 11.22
C HIS A 161 20.26 -5.80 12.36
N CYS A 162 20.97 -4.67 12.40
CA CYS A 162 20.83 -3.65 13.43
C CYS A 162 19.49 -2.89 13.33
N ASP A 163 19.19 -2.10 14.36
CA ASP A 163 17.95 -1.32 14.46
C ASP A 163 17.70 -0.42 13.24
N ALA A 164 18.75 0.24 12.73
CA ALA A 164 18.67 1.08 11.53
C ALA A 164 18.24 0.28 10.30
N TYR A 165 18.77 -0.95 10.13
CA TYR A 165 18.34 -1.86 9.05
C TYR A 165 16.88 -2.27 9.22
N MET A 166 16.45 -2.60 10.44
CA MET A 166 15.06 -3.03 10.69
C MET A 166 14.04 -1.93 10.40
N VAL A 167 14.35 -0.68 10.76
CA VAL A 167 13.50 0.46 10.44
C VAL A 167 13.53 0.77 8.93
N ALA A 168 14.70 0.64 8.28
CA ALA A 168 14.83 0.78 6.84
C ALA A 168 13.97 -0.24 6.08
N GLU A 169 13.96 -1.51 6.48
CA GLU A 169 13.10 -2.53 5.89
C GLU A 169 11.61 -2.23 6.09
N SER A 170 11.24 -1.71 7.26
CA SER A 170 9.85 -1.32 7.53
C SER A 170 9.38 -0.17 6.63
N LEU A 171 10.27 0.79 6.34
CA LEU A 171 10.03 1.87 5.39
C LEU A 171 9.95 1.34 3.95
N ALA A 172 10.82 0.40 3.57
CA ALA A 172 10.79 -0.24 2.26
C ALA A 172 9.47 -1.00 2.04
N GLU A 173 9.00 -1.78 3.02
CA GLU A 173 7.71 -2.47 2.95
C GLU A 173 6.53 -1.48 2.88
N TYR A 174 6.60 -0.35 3.59
CA TYR A 174 5.57 0.70 3.49
C TYR A 174 5.45 1.25 2.07
N ASP A 175 6.58 1.58 1.43
CA ASP A 175 6.61 2.06 0.03
C ASP A 175 6.11 0.95 -0.90
N GLU A 176 6.60 -0.28 -0.76
CA GLU A 176 6.17 -1.44 -1.57
C GLU A 176 4.66 -1.65 -1.54
N LEU A 177 4.06 -1.69 -0.34
CA LEU A 177 2.62 -1.87 -0.18
C LEU A 177 1.82 -0.69 -0.75
N PHE A 178 2.34 0.53 -0.64
CA PHE A 178 1.71 1.69 -1.26
C PHE A 178 1.73 1.61 -2.79
N GLN A 179 2.82 1.11 -3.39
CA GLN A 179 2.89 0.88 -4.84
C GLN A 179 1.98 -0.27 -5.27
N LYS A 180 1.88 -1.35 -4.49
CA LYS A 180 0.93 -2.43 -4.74
C LYS A 180 -0.50 -1.89 -4.76
N PHE A 181 -0.90 -1.12 -3.76
CA PHE A 181 -2.21 -0.47 -3.73
C PHE A 181 -2.48 0.35 -5.00
N ARG A 182 -1.54 1.22 -5.41
CA ARG A 182 -1.66 1.99 -6.66
C ARG A 182 -1.81 1.10 -7.89
N TYR A 183 -1.02 0.02 -7.97
CA TYR A 183 -1.08 -0.92 -9.08
C TYR A 183 -2.44 -1.60 -9.17
N TYR A 184 -2.91 -2.19 -8.08
CA TYR A 184 -4.22 -2.87 -8.03
C TYR A 184 -5.36 -1.90 -8.31
N HIS A 185 -5.30 -0.68 -7.77
CA HIS A 185 -6.28 0.36 -8.06
C HIS A 185 -6.28 0.74 -9.57
N ILE A 186 -5.12 0.80 -10.22
CA ILE A 186 -5.05 1.02 -11.68
C ILE A 186 -5.62 -0.16 -12.46
N GLN A 187 -5.39 -1.41 -12.02
CA GLN A 187 -6.01 -2.58 -12.64
C GLN A 187 -7.54 -2.54 -12.50
N LEU A 188 -8.05 -2.16 -11.32
CA LEU A 188 -9.47 -1.95 -11.10
C LEU A 188 -10.04 -0.88 -12.05
N ILE A 189 -9.37 0.26 -12.20
CA ILE A 189 -9.76 1.30 -13.16
C ILE A 189 -9.77 0.74 -14.59
N TYR A 190 -8.73 0.00 -14.98
CA TYR A 190 -8.63 -0.56 -16.33
C TYR A 190 -9.80 -1.48 -16.64
N ARG A 191 -10.14 -2.38 -15.70
CA ARG A 191 -11.30 -3.26 -15.79
C ARG A 191 -12.63 -2.48 -15.86
N THR A 192 -12.73 -1.37 -15.13
CA THR A 192 -14.01 -0.68 -14.91
C THR A 192 -14.33 0.32 -16.04
N ILE A 193 -13.34 1.04 -16.54
CA ILE A 193 -13.52 2.08 -17.58
C ILE A 193 -12.59 1.96 -18.80
N GLY A 194 -11.58 1.08 -18.76
CA GLY A 194 -10.59 0.94 -19.84
C GLY A 194 -9.42 1.93 -19.76
N MET A 195 -8.31 1.62 -20.44
CA MET A 195 -7.07 2.42 -20.42
C MET A 195 -7.22 3.75 -21.19
N GLY A 196 -8.02 3.76 -22.27
CA GLY A 196 -8.21 4.94 -23.12
C GLY A 196 -9.23 5.95 -22.57
N ALA A 197 -9.79 5.68 -21.39
CA ALA A 197 -10.77 6.56 -20.79
C ALA A 197 -10.10 7.79 -20.14
N ASN A 198 -10.84 8.89 -20.13
CA ASN A 198 -10.49 10.06 -19.35
C ASN A 198 -11.19 10.00 -17.99
N SER A 199 -10.46 10.41 -16.95
CA SER A 199 -11.04 10.74 -15.65
C SER A 199 -12.09 11.85 -15.79
N LEU A 200 -12.89 12.05 -14.74
CA LEU A 200 -13.91 13.11 -14.68
C LEU A 200 -13.31 14.53 -14.83
N LYS A 201 -11.99 14.67 -14.64
CA LYS A 201 -11.24 15.92 -14.85
C LYS A 201 -10.52 15.99 -16.20
N GLY A 202 -10.85 15.11 -17.14
CA GLY A 202 -10.25 15.08 -18.48
C GLY A 202 -8.81 14.56 -18.52
N ARG A 203 -8.26 14.09 -17.40
CA ARG A 203 -6.91 13.50 -17.35
C ARG A 203 -6.95 12.05 -17.80
N SER A 204 -6.07 11.68 -18.71
CA SER A 204 -5.89 10.29 -19.16
C SER A 204 -5.54 9.40 -17.97
N VAL A 205 -6.09 8.18 -17.96
CA VAL A 205 -5.70 7.12 -17.02
C VAL A 205 -4.20 6.81 -17.13
N GLU A 206 -3.56 7.09 -18.26
CA GLU A 206 -2.11 6.92 -18.45
C GLU A 206 -1.27 7.79 -17.49
N LEU A 207 -1.77 8.97 -17.10
CA LEU A 207 -1.08 9.81 -16.11
C LEU A 207 -1.02 9.16 -14.72
N LEU A 208 -1.94 8.23 -14.40
CA LEU A 208 -1.86 7.45 -13.17
C LEU A 208 -0.69 6.46 -13.20
N ARG A 209 -0.27 5.99 -14.40
CA ARG A 209 0.89 5.10 -14.55
C ARG A 209 2.21 5.83 -14.27
N GLU A 210 2.30 7.11 -14.59
CA GLU A 210 3.49 7.91 -14.27
C GLU A 210 3.71 7.99 -12.75
N GLY A 211 2.63 8.15 -11.99
CA GLY A 211 2.67 8.14 -10.52
C GLY A 211 3.23 6.85 -9.91
N MET A 212 3.09 5.70 -10.60
CA MET A 212 3.63 4.42 -10.14
C MET A 212 5.16 4.34 -10.18
N GLN A 213 5.81 5.19 -10.98
CA GLN A 213 7.27 5.16 -11.12
C GLN A 213 7.97 5.84 -9.94
N SER A 214 7.26 6.71 -9.21
CA SER A 214 7.83 7.44 -8.08
C SER A 214 7.82 6.59 -6.81
N LYS A 215 9.02 6.22 -6.36
CA LYS A 215 9.28 5.62 -5.05
C LYS A 215 9.32 6.71 -3.97
N PHE A 216 8.78 6.41 -2.79
CA PHE A 216 8.89 7.32 -1.64
C PHE A 216 10.31 7.38 -1.09
N PHE A 217 11.00 6.25 -1.06
CA PHE A 217 12.35 6.14 -0.51
C PHE A 217 13.32 5.59 -1.58
N PRO A 218 13.63 6.37 -2.64
CA PRO A 218 14.44 5.88 -3.76
C PRO A 218 15.80 5.33 -3.33
N GLU A 219 16.43 5.94 -2.31
CA GLU A 219 17.73 5.51 -1.77
C GLU A 219 17.70 4.06 -1.25
N LEU A 220 16.58 3.60 -0.66
CA LEU A 220 16.41 2.21 -0.19
C LEU A 220 16.32 1.21 -1.34
N TRP A 221 15.76 1.61 -2.48
CA TRP A 221 15.70 0.75 -3.67
C TRP A 221 17.03 0.71 -4.41
N GLU A 222 17.70 1.86 -4.51
CA GLU A 222 19.01 1.98 -5.16
C GLU A 222 20.12 1.19 -4.45
N ILE A 223 20.12 1.11 -3.11
CA ILE A 223 21.14 0.35 -2.39
C ILE A 223 21.12 -1.14 -2.76
N ARG A 224 19.93 -1.72 -2.97
CA ARG A 224 19.78 -3.12 -3.39
C ARG A 224 20.37 -3.37 -4.78
N HIS A 225 20.16 -2.42 -5.69
CA HIS A 225 20.76 -2.46 -7.03
C HIS A 225 22.29 -2.33 -6.96
N LYS A 226 22.82 -1.39 -6.16
CA LYS A 226 24.26 -1.21 -5.96
C LYS A 226 24.93 -2.46 -5.39
N MET A 227 24.36 -3.02 -4.32
CA MET A 227 24.86 -4.23 -3.67
C MET A 227 24.93 -5.41 -4.64
N THR A 228 23.84 -5.64 -5.39
CA THR A 228 23.77 -6.73 -6.38
C THR A 228 24.80 -6.55 -7.51
N ASN A 229 24.96 -5.32 -8.01
CA ASN A 229 25.94 -5.02 -9.06
C ASN A 229 27.39 -5.18 -8.58
N ASN A 230 27.68 -4.76 -7.34
CA ASN A 230 29.01 -4.92 -6.76
C ASN A 230 29.35 -6.39 -6.58
N TRP A 231 28.40 -7.20 -6.10
CA TRP A 231 28.55 -8.65 -6.03
C TRP A 231 28.75 -9.27 -7.42
N GLY A 232 28.02 -8.82 -8.44
CA GLY A 232 28.22 -9.28 -9.82
C GLY A 232 29.60 -8.91 -10.41
N LYS A 233 30.23 -7.82 -9.96
CA LYS A 233 31.61 -7.48 -10.35
C LYS A 233 32.64 -8.39 -9.69
N GLU A 234 32.39 -8.83 -8.46
CA GLU A 234 33.30 -9.69 -7.69
C GLU A 234 33.17 -11.18 -8.08
N TYR A 235 31.95 -11.66 -8.31
CA TYR A 235 31.64 -13.08 -8.54
C TYR A 235 31.20 -13.41 -9.98
N GLY A 236 31.29 -12.45 -10.90
CA GLY A 236 30.83 -12.58 -12.28
C GLY A 236 29.32 -12.34 -12.45
N GLN A 237 28.94 -11.76 -13.61
CA GLN A 237 27.56 -11.40 -13.93
C GLN A 237 26.74 -12.54 -14.53
N ILE A 238 27.40 -13.43 -15.27
CA ILE A 238 26.80 -14.63 -15.86
C ILE A 238 27.49 -15.83 -15.23
N ARG A 239 26.70 -16.73 -14.65
CA ARG A 239 27.19 -17.98 -14.08
C ARG A 239 26.85 -19.12 -15.01
N ASP A 240 27.68 -20.16 -15.00
CA ASP A 240 27.42 -21.37 -15.76
C ASP A 240 26.09 -21.99 -15.36
N SER A 241 25.40 -22.62 -16.33
CA SER A 241 24.16 -23.32 -16.05
C SER A 241 24.43 -24.49 -15.12
N LEU A 242 23.67 -24.59 -14.02
CA LEU A 242 23.75 -25.72 -13.09
C LEU A 242 23.48 -27.07 -13.79
N GLY A 243 22.76 -27.06 -14.92
CA GLY A 243 22.52 -28.26 -15.75
C GLY A 243 23.78 -28.79 -16.44
N GLN A 244 24.71 -27.92 -16.84
CA GLN A 244 25.96 -28.35 -17.50
C GLN A 244 26.91 -29.07 -16.53
N ASN A 245 26.94 -28.63 -15.26
CA ASN A 245 27.76 -29.26 -14.21
C ASN A 245 27.21 -30.64 -13.76
N LEU A 246 25.93 -30.91 -13.99
CA LEU A 246 25.32 -32.22 -13.68
C LEU A 246 25.68 -33.28 -14.74
N GLU A 247 25.82 -32.90 -16.01
CA GLU A 247 26.24 -33.82 -17.07
C GLU A 247 27.72 -34.21 -16.95
N THR A 248 28.59 -33.26 -16.58
CA THR A 248 30.03 -33.53 -16.37
C THR A 248 30.28 -34.47 -15.19
N SER A 249 29.55 -34.28 -14.08
CA SER A 249 29.68 -35.12 -12.88
C SER A 249 29.09 -36.53 -13.05
N GLN A 250 28.15 -36.72 -13.98
CA GLN A 250 27.67 -38.06 -14.36
C GLN A 250 28.62 -38.77 -15.32
N GLN A 251 29.24 -38.07 -16.27
CA GLN A 251 30.25 -38.66 -17.16
C GLN A 251 31.52 -39.09 -16.43
N GLU A 252 31.98 -38.33 -15.43
CA GLU A 252 33.14 -38.72 -14.61
C GLU A 252 32.85 -39.96 -13.73
N LYS A 253 31.63 -40.12 -13.21
CA LYS A 253 31.26 -41.34 -12.48
C LYS A 253 31.23 -42.59 -13.36
N VAL A 254 30.78 -42.46 -14.61
CA VAL A 254 30.75 -43.59 -15.57
C VAL A 254 32.16 -44.01 -16.00
N MET A 255 33.13 -43.08 -16.03
CA MET A 255 34.53 -43.37 -16.40
C MET A 255 35.37 -43.99 -15.27
N VAL A 256 34.89 -43.97 -14.02
CA VAL A 256 35.58 -44.58 -12.86
C VAL A 256 35.05 -46.00 -12.56
N GLU A 257 33.93 -46.41 -13.18
CA GLU A 257 33.32 -47.74 -13.03
C GLU A 257 33.66 -48.74 -14.17
N VAL A 258 34.67 -48.46 -15.01
CA VAL A 258 35.15 -49.38 -16.08
C VAL A 258 36.56 -49.89 -15.80
#